data_AF-A0AB37XM27-F1
#
_entry.id   AF-A0AB37XM27-F1
#
_cell.length_a   1.000
_cell.length_b   1.000
_cell.length_c   1.000
_cell.angle_alpha   90.00
_cell.angle_beta   90.00
_cell.angle_gamma   90.00
#
_symmetry.space_group_name_H-M   'P 1'
#
loop_
_entity.id
_entity.type
_entity.pdbx_description
1 polymer ?
#
loop_
_entity_poly.entity_id
_entity_poly.type
_entity_poly.pdbx_seq_one_letter_code
_entity_poly.pdbx_strand_id
1 'polypeptide(L)'
;PETGERTLLAGDFVRSFVGLDSHESRVLFEVLQRRITMPENTIRWNWAPGDVAIWDNRATQHRAIDDYDDQHRLMHRVTLMGDVPVDVYGKASRVISGAPLEIAG
;
A
#
# COMPACT_ATOMS: atom_id res chain seq x y z
N PRO A 1 13.03 4.63 3.68
CA PRO A 1 14.19 4.82 4.59
C PRO A 1 15.53 4.76 3.86
N GLU A 2 15.65 3.95 2.79
CA GLU A 2 16.91 3.78 2.06
C GLU A 2 17.19 4.90 1.04
N THR A 3 16.18 5.33 0.27
CA THR A 3 16.37 6.30 -0.83
C THR A 3 16.23 7.77 -0.41
N GLY A 4 15.60 8.04 0.73
CA GLY A 4 15.26 9.40 1.18
C GLY A 4 14.10 10.06 0.42
N GLU A 5 13.52 9.39 -0.58
CA GLU A 5 12.37 9.89 -1.33
C GLU A 5 11.11 9.97 -0.46
N ARG A 6 10.25 10.92 -0.77
CA ARG A 6 8.96 11.09 -0.08
C ARG A 6 7.89 10.33 -0.83
N THR A 7 7.20 9.42 -0.14
CA THR A 7 6.14 8.59 -0.71
C THR A 7 4.79 8.90 -0.05
N LEU A 8 3.70 8.81 -0.81
CA LEU A 8 2.36 8.94 -0.26
C LEU A 8 1.91 7.62 0.38
N LEU A 9 1.59 7.64 1.67
CA LEU A 9 1.03 6.51 2.40
C LEU A 9 -0.48 6.67 2.56
N ALA A 10 -1.25 5.89 1.80
CA ALA A 10 -2.71 5.87 1.81
C ALA A 10 -3.21 4.43 1.48
N GLY A 11 -4.27 4.30 0.67
CA GLY A 11 -4.83 3.01 0.27
C GLY A 11 -6.01 2.56 1.14
N ASP A 12 -6.59 1.41 0.80
CA ASP A 12 -7.90 0.94 1.28
C ASP A 12 -7.98 0.71 2.81
N PHE A 13 -6.83 0.64 3.50
CA PHE A 13 -6.78 0.54 4.96
C PHE A 13 -7.04 1.85 5.69
N VAL A 14 -7.03 3.00 5.00
CA VAL A 14 -7.32 4.30 5.61
C VAL A 14 -8.78 4.36 6.05
N ARG A 15 -9.03 4.78 7.29
CA ARG A 15 -10.38 5.01 7.84
C ARG A 15 -10.77 6.48 7.89
N SER A 16 -9.85 7.35 8.28
CA SER A 16 -10.04 8.79 8.36
C SER A 16 -8.69 9.50 8.47
N PHE A 17 -8.71 10.83 8.33
CA PHE A 17 -7.56 11.68 8.64
C PHE A 17 -7.78 12.38 9.98
N VAL A 18 -6.71 12.44 10.79
CA VAL A 18 -6.76 13.08 12.12
C VAL A 18 -7.14 14.55 11.96
N GLY A 19 -8.21 14.96 12.67
CA GLY A 19 -8.68 16.35 12.69
C GLY A 19 -9.68 16.71 11.58
N LEU A 20 -10.03 15.77 10.69
CA LEU A 20 -11.07 15.95 9.67
C LEU A 20 -12.33 15.16 10.07
N ASP A 21 -13.49 15.62 9.63
CA ASP A 21 -14.70 14.83 9.73
C ASP A 21 -14.72 13.69 8.69
N SER A 22 -15.75 12.82 8.74
CA SER A 22 -15.87 11.69 7.83
C SER A 22 -16.07 12.09 6.37
N HIS A 23 -16.78 13.19 6.10
CA HIS A 23 -17.03 13.67 4.75
C HIS A 23 -15.75 14.24 4.14
N GLU A 24 -15.09 15.14 4.86
CA GLU A 24 -13.80 15.73 4.47
C GLU A 24 -12.74 14.64 4.29
N SER A 25 -12.69 13.68 5.21
CA SER A 25 -11.75 12.55 5.13
C SER A 25 -11.95 11.75 3.85
N ARG A 26 -13.21 11.46 3.49
CA ARG A 26 -13.54 10.72 2.26
C ARG A 26 -13.16 11.52 1.02
N VAL A 27 -13.50 12.81 0.99
CA VAL A 27 -13.19 13.68 -0.17
C VAL A 27 -11.68 13.76 -0.39
N LEU A 28 -10.90 14.01 0.67
CA LEU A 28 -9.45 14.07 0.57
C LEU A 28 -8.85 12.72 0.16
N PHE A 29 -9.37 11.61 0.71
CA PHE A 29 -8.93 10.27 0.35
C PHE A 29 -9.10 10.00 -1.14
N GLU A 30 -10.27 10.31 -1.71
CA GLU A 30 -10.53 10.13 -3.14
C GLU A 30 -9.60 10.98 -4.01
N VAL A 31 -9.33 12.22 -3.61
CA VAL A 31 -8.38 13.10 -4.33
C VAL A 31 -6.98 12.50 -4.35
N LEU A 32 -6.50 11.98 -3.22
CA LEU A 32 -5.19 11.34 -3.12
C LEU A 32 -5.13 10.04 -3.92
N GLN A 33 -6.13 9.16 -3.74
CA GLN A 33 -6.18 7.88 -4.45
C GLN A 33 -6.28 8.08 -5.96
N ARG A 34 -7.10 9.03 -6.45
CA ARG A 34 -7.18 9.36 -7.87
C ARG A 34 -5.82 9.75 -8.47
N ARG A 35 -4.97 10.45 -7.72
CA ARG A 35 -3.62 10.81 -8.17
C ARG A 35 -2.65 9.63 -8.11
N ILE A 36 -2.71 8.86 -7.03
CA ILE A 36 -1.86 7.66 -6.84
C ILE A 36 -2.12 6.64 -7.96
N THR A 37 -3.37 6.44 -8.35
CA THR A 37 -3.77 5.41 -9.33
C THR A 37 -3.90 5.94 -10.77
N MET A 38 -3.38 7.14 -11.06
CA MET A 38 -3.30 7.61 -12.45
C MET A 38 -2.51 6.61 -13.30
N PRO A 39 -2.94 6.30 -14.54
CA PRO A 39 -2.28 5.29 -15.38
C PRO A 39 -0.77 5.49 -15.54
N GLU A 40 -0.33 6.74 -15.60
CA GLU A 40 1.09 7.13 -15.72
C GLU A 40 1.94 6.69 -14.52
N ASN A 41 1.32 6.46 -13.36
CA ASN A 41 1.95 6.00 -12.13
C ASN A 41 1.83 4.48 -11.94
N THR A 42 1.27 3.76 -12.92
CA THR A 42 0.93 2.35 -12.79
C THR A 42 1.58 1.48 -13.86
N ILE A 43 1.83 0.23 -13.50
CA ILE A 43 2.10 -0.86 -14.42
C ILE A 43 1.08 -1.97 -14.16
N ARG A 44 0.56 -2.56 -15.24
CA ARG A 44 -0.29 -3.75 -15.17
C ARG A 44 0.49 -4.95 -15.72
N TRP A 45 0.71 -5.95 -14.88
CA TRP A 45 1.44 -7.16 -15.24
C TRP A 45 0.49 -8.27 -15.68
N ASN A 46 0.76 -8.88 -16.84
CA ASN A 46 0.08 -10.08 -17.31
C ASN A 46 0.95 -11.29 -16.96
N TRP A 47 0.50 -12.10 -16.00
CA TRP A 47 1.27 -13.23 -15.49
C TRP A 47 1.40 -14.36 -16.51
N ALA A 48 2.62 -14.86 -16.69
CA ALA A 48 2.92 -16.10 -17.38
C ALA A 48 3.58 -17.13 -16.42
N PRO A 49 3.55 -18.43 -16.74
CA PRO A 49 4.23 -19.44 -15.93
C PRO A 49 5.73 -19.13 -15.77
N GLY A 50 6.20 -19.12 -14.52
CA GLY A 50 7.59 -18.83 -14.16
C GLY A 50 7.88 -17.36 -13.81
N ASP A 51 6.93 -16.45 -14.02
CA ASP A 51 7.08 -15.04 -13.64
C ASP A 51 7.18 -14.87 -12.12
N VAL A 52 8.02 -13.92 -11.71
CA VAL A 52 8.14 -13.45 -10.33
C VAL A 52 8.10 -11.93 -10.32
N ALA A 53 7.25 -11.35 -9.46
CA ALA A 53 7.23 -9.92 -9.21
C ALA A 53 7.76 -9.61 -7.80
N ILE A 54 8.57 -8.56 -7.71
CA ILE A 54 9.06 -7.99 -6.46
C ILE A 54 8.67 -6.52 -6.47
N TRP A 55 8.10 -6.02 -5.39
CA TRP A 55 7.74 -4.61 -5.25
C TRP A 55 8.21 -4.06 -3.90
N ASP A 56 8.62 -2.79 -3.89
CA ASP A 56 8.90 -2.08 -2.64
C ASP A 56 7.59 -1.55 -2.05
N ASN A 57 7.10 -2.22 -1.01
CA ASN A 57 5.85 -1.86 -0.33
C ASN A 57 5.90 -0.51 0.40
N ARG A 58 7.09 0.10 0.54
CA ARG A 58 7.26 1.43 1.14
C ARG A 58 7.02 2.56 0.14
N ALA A 59 6.99 2.23 -1.16
CA ALA A 59 6.87 3.18 -2.25
C ALA A 59 5.76 2.83 -3.25
N THR A 60 4.95 1.80 -2.99
CA THR A 60 3.95 1.32 -3.95
C THR A 60 2.61 0.98 -3.30
N GLN A 61 1.55 1.08 -4.10
CA GLN A 61 0.29 0.37 -3.87
C GLN A 61 0.14 -0.71 -4.96
N HIS A 62 -0.58 -1.79 -4.66
CA HIS A 62 -0.94 -2.81 -5.65
C HIS A 62 -2.39 -3.20 -5.50
N ARG A 63 -3.00 -3.68 -6.59
CA ARG A 63 -4.40 -4.09 -6.63
C ARG A 63 -4.54 -5.36 -7.46
N ALA A 64 -5.14 -6.40 -6.90
CA ALA A 64 -5.59 -7.54 -7.68
C ALA A 64 -6.77 -7.13 -8.57
N ILE A 65 -6.83 -7.63 -9.80
CA ILE A 65 -7.95 -7.40 -10.71
C ILE A 65 -8.70 -8.72 -10.81
N ASP A 66 -9.99 -8.67 -10.54
CA ASP A 66 -10.90 -9.82 -10.56
C ASP A 66 -11.57 -9.90 -11.93
N ASP A 67 -10.78 -10.23 -12.95
CA ASP A 67 -11.20 -10.27 -14.36
C ASP A 67 -10.90 -11.63 -15.02
N TYR A 68 -10.94 -12.69 -14.22
CA TYR A 68 -10.69 -14.08 -14.64
C TYR A 68 -11.85 -15.03 -14.30
N ASP A 69 -13.04 -14.47 -14.02
CA ASP A 69 -14.21 -15.22 -13.52
C ASP A 69 -13.83 -16.11 -12.31
N ASP A 70 -14.40 -17.30 -12.21
CA ASP A 70 -14.09 -18.27 -11.15
C ASP A 70 -12.89 -19.18 -11.51
N GLN A 71 -12.06 -18.79 -12.48
CA GLN A 71 -10.90 -19.60 -12.86
C GLN A 71 -9.90 -19.71 -11.71
N HIS A 72 -9.35 -20.91 -11.54
CA HIS A 72 -8.39 -21.18 -10.48
C HIS A 72 -7.09 -20.40 -10.71
N ARG A 73 -6.70 -19.61 -9.70
CA ARG A 73 -5.44 -18.86 -9.69
C ARG A 73 -4.71 -19.06 -8.37
N LEU A 74 -3.46 -19.54 -8.43
CA LEU A 74 -2.60 -19.75 -7.27
C LEU A 74 -1.30 -18.96 -7.41
N MET A 75 -0.93 -18.23 -6.36
CA MET A 75 0.33 -17.49 -6.26
C MET A 75 0.99 -17.82 -4.91
N HIS A 76 2.32 -17.90 -4.89
CA HIS A 76 3.07 -17.97 -3.65
C HIS A 76 3.65 -16.59 -3.33
N ARG A 77 3.49 -16.13 -2.09
CA ARG A 77 4.01 -14.82 -1.65
C ARG A 77 4.80 -14.98 -0.36
N VAL A 78 6.01 -14.44 -0.38
CA VAL A 78 6.84 -14.21 0.80
C VAL A 78 6.90 -12.70 1.02
N THR A 79 6.70 -12.26 2.25
CA THR A 79 6.76 -10.85 2.63
C THR A 79 7.94 -10.63 3.56
N LEU A 80 8.75 -9.61 3.26
CA LEU A 80 9.84 -9.19 4.14
C LEU A 80 9.32 -8.20 5.17
N MET A 81 9.86 -8.30 6.40
CA MET A 81 9.53 -7.36 7.46
C MET A 81 10.01 -5.95 7.10
N GLY A 82 9.24 -4.94 7.47
CA GLY A 82 9.60 -3.53 7.32
C GLY A 82 9.62 -2.80 8.67
N ASP A 83 10.11 -1.57 8.65
CA ASP A 83 10.19 -0.72 9.84
C ASP A 83 9.00 0.24 9.95
N VAL A 84 8.90 0.92 11.09
CA VAL A 84 7.88 1.95 11.35
C VAL A 84 8.12 3.18 10.46
N PRO A 85 7.12 3.67 9.70
CA PRO A 85 7.27 4.88 8.88
C PRO A 85 7.61 6.13 9.70
N VAL A 86 8.36 7.04 9.08
CA VAL A 86 8.75 8.35 9.63
C VAL A 86 8.35 9.46 8.66
N ASP A 87 7.69 10.51 9.16
CA ASP A 87 7.28 11.66 8.34
C ASP A 87 8.45 12.60 7.99
N VAL A 88 8.17 13.64 7.20
CA VAL A 88 9.18 14.63 6.77
C VAL A 88 9.75 15.49 7.91
N TYR A 89 9.15 15.42 9.10
CA TYR A 89 9.59 16.11 10.32
C TYR A 89 10.27 15.17 11.32
N GLY A 90 10.52 13.91 10.95
CA GLY A 90 11.16 12.92 11.82
C GLY A 90 10.21 12.25 12.83
N LYS A 91 8.89 12.38 12.68
CA LYS A 91 7.91 11.77 13.60
C LYS A 91 7.54 10.37 13.11
N ALA A 92 7.69 9.37 13.98
CA ALA A 92 7.28 8.00 13.71
C ALA A 92 5.75 7.80 13.83
N SER A 93 5.23 6.79 13.13
CA SER A 93 3.84 6.33 13.29
C SER A 93 3.52 5.95 14.74
N ARG A 94 2.24 6.09 15.14
CA ARG A 94 1.76 5.78 16.49
C ARG A 94 0.84 4.56 16.46
N VAL A 95 1.11 3.60 17.35
CA VAL A 95 0.20 2.48 17.59
C VAL A 95 -0.98 2.99 18.43
N ILE A 96 -2.20 2.80 17.92
CA ILE A 96 -3.45 3.12 18.66
C ILE A 96 -4.00 1.87 19.35
N SER A 97 -3.91 0.72 18.68
CA SER A 97 -4.28 -0.59 19.19
C SER A 97 -3.53 -1.68 18.40
N GLY A 98 -3.35 -2.86 19.00
CA GLY A 98 -2.60 -3.98 18.43
C GLY A 98 -1.12 -4.03 18.84
N ALA A 99 -0.40 -5.00 18.28
CA ALA A 99 1.02 -5.24 18.53
C ALA A 99 1.82 -5.17 17.21
N PRO A 100 3.16 -4.99 17.27
CA PRO A 100 4.03 -5.08 16.10
C PRO A 100 3.88 -6.42 15.38
N LEU A 101 4.13 -6.43 14.07
CA LEU A 101 4.21 -7.67 13.31
C LEU A 101 5.43 -8.48 13.77
N GLU A 102 5.25 -9.79 13.90
CA GLU A 102 6.31 -10.72 14.28
C GLU A 102 6.78 -11.53 13.06
N ILE A 103 8.06 -11.91 13.05
CA ILE A 103 8.59 -12.84 12.06
C ILE A 103 8.01 -14.22 12.40
N ALA A 104 7.32 -14.85 11.45
CA ALA A 104 6.95 -16.25 11.59
C ALA A 104 8.23 -17.09 11.68
N GLY A 105 8.45 -17.72 12.83
CA GLY A 105 9.59 -18.62 13.09
C GLY A 105 9.46 -19.96 12.38
#